data_AF-A0A932GI51-F1
#
_entry.id   AF-A0A932GI51-F1
#
_cell.length_a   1.000
_cell.length_b   1.000
_cell.length_c   1.000
_cell.angle_alpha   90.00
_cell.angle_beta   90.00
_cell.angle_gamma   90.00
#
_symmetry.space_group_name_H-M   'P 1'
#
loop_
_entity.id
_entity.type
_entity.pdbx_description
1 polymer ?
#
loop_
_entity_poly.entity_id
_entity_poly.type
_entity_poly.pdbx_seq_one_letter_code
_entity_poly.pdbx_strand_id
1 'polypeptide(L)'
;MNQLSKNLALWLVLGLIFLLLFNIFSKQHGREPEIIFSEFIAAVERGGVSEVTIQGHNIQGRYQNGERFRTFAPNDPELVKTLREKKIKIAAKPEEESPWYMVLFVNWFPMLLLIGVWIFFMRQMQVGGGKAMSFGKSRAKLLTENQHRVTFNDVAGVEEAKDELQEIIAFLKDPKKFTRLGGRIPKGCLLVGPPGTGKTLLARAIAGEAGVPFFSISGSDFVEMFVGVGASRVRDLFVQGKKNAPCIVFIDEIDAVGRHRGAGLGGGHDEREQTLNQLLVEMDGFEANEGVILIAATNRPDVLDPALLRPGRFDRRVVVHRP
;
A
#
# COMPACT_ATOMS: atom_id res chain seq x y z
N MET A 1 -7.09 7.42 -19.68
CA MET A 1 -5.98 8.04 -18.90
C MET A 1 -5.64 7.15 -17.72
N ASN A 2 -4.43 6.58 -17.70
CA ASN A 2 -3.91 5.77 -16.59
C ASN A 2 -4.03 6.53 -15.26
N GLN A 3 -4.30 5.83 -14.18
CA GLN A 3 -4.44 6.41 -12.83
C GLN A 3 -3.20 7.25 -12.46
N LEU A 4 -2.02 6.83 -12.91
CA LEU A 4 -0.77 7.58 -12.81
C LEU A 4 -0.80 8.90 -13.58
N SER A 5 -1.30 8.92 -14.82
CA SER A 5 -1.41 10.17 -15.61
C SER A 5 -2.40 11.18 -15.02
N LYS A 6 -3.46 10.70 -14.34
CA LYS A 6 -4.40 11.59 -13.63
C LYS A 6 -3.77 12.19 -12.38
N ASN A 7 -3.02 11.40 -11.61
CA ASN A 7 -2.30 11.90 -10.43
C ASN A 7 -1.21 12.90 -10.84
N LEU A 8 -0.47 12.62 -11.91
CA LEU A 8 0.63 13.48 -12.37
C LEU A 8 0.13 14.82 -12.94
N ALA A 9 -0.97 14.80 -13.69
CA ALA A 9 -1.63 16.01 -14.17
C ALA A 9 -2.14 16.89 -13.00
N LEU A 10 -2.62 16.27 -11.93
CA LEU A 10 -3.12 16.97 -10.76
C LEU A 10 -2.00 17.66 -9.96
N TRP A 11 -0.85 16.99 -9.78
CA TRP A 11 0.34 17.59 -9.16
C TRP A 11 0.90 18.76 -9.97
N LEU A 12 0.86 18.67 -11.31
CA LEU A 12 1.25 19.76 -12.20
C LEU A 12 0.36 21.00 -12.04
N VAL A 13 -0.96 20.82 -11.95
CA VAL A 13 -1.90 21.93 -11.74
C VAL A 13 -1.69 22.60 -10.39
N LEU A 14 -1.43 21.82 -9.33
CA LEU A 14 -1.12 22.37 -8.00
C LEU A 14 0.19 23.15 -7.99
N GLY A 15 1.24 22.63 -8.62
CA GLY A 15 2.51 23.34 -8.76
C GLY A 15 2.34 24.66 -9.51
N LEU A 16 1.52 24.69 -10.56
CA LEU A 16 1.23 25.89 -11.33
C LEU A 16 0.48 26.94 -10.51
N ILE A 17 -0.54 26.54 -9.75
CA ILE A 17 -1.31 27.44 -8.87
C ILE A 17 -0.41 28.01 -7.78
N PHE A 18 0.45 27.18 -7.17
CA PHE A 18 1.42 27.64 -6.19
C PHE A 18 2.39 28.68 -6.78
N LEU A 19 2.91 28.45 -7.99
CA LEU A 19 3.83 29.36 -8.67
C LEU A 19 3.15 30.70 -9.01
N LEU A 20 1.87 30.66 -9.41
CA LEU A 20 1.06 31.85 -9.65
C LEU A 20 0.81 32.65 -8.36
N LEU A 21 0.41 31.98 -7.28
CA LEU A 21 0.20 32.61 -5.97
C LEU A 21 1.51 33.20 -5.43
N PHE A 22 2.62 32.47 -5.57
CA PHE A 22 3.95 32.93 -5.18
C PHE A 22 4.35 34.18 -5.96
N ASN A 23 4.11 34.25 -7.26
CA ASN A 23 4.43 35.42 -8.09
C ASN A 23 3.63 36.65 -7.66
N ILE A 24 2.33 36.49 -7.39
CA ILE A 24 1.45 37.57 -6.94
C ILE A 24 1.92 38.11 -5.58
N PHE A 25 2.29 37.22 -4.65
CA PHE A 25 2.77 37.61 -3.33
C PHE A 25 4.16 38.27 -3.39
N SER A 26 5.02 37.82 -4.31
CA SER A 26 6.37 38.37 -4.53
C SER A 26 6.34 39.79 -5.11
N LYS A 27 5.29 40.15 -5.85
CA LYS A 27 5.16 41.48 -6.50
C LYS A 27 4.70 42.59 -5.57
N GLN A 28 4.34 42.30 -4.32
CA GLN A 28 3.65 43.28 -3.47
C GLN A 28 4.59 44.17 -2.64
N HIS A 29 5.90 44.22 -2.91
CA HIS A 29 6.83 45.12 -2.22
C HIS A 29 7.56 46.02 -3.21
N GLY A 30 6.84 47.00 -3.76
CA GLY A 30 7.47 48.23 -4.24
C GLY A 30 8.00 49.00 -3.03
N ARG A 31 9.18 48.60 -2.52
CA ARG A 31 9.84 49.31 -1.42
C ARG A 31 10.32 50.65 -1.97
N GLU A 32 9.76 51.75 -1.46
CA GLU A 32 10.38 53.07 -1.59
C GLU A 32 11.84 52.97 -1.10
N PRO A 33 12.80 53.62 -1.75
CA PRO A 33 14.21 53.52 -1.37
C PRO A 33 14.38 53.97 0.09
N GLU A 34 14.96 53.08 0.89
CA GLU A 34 15.25 53.32 2.30
C GLU A 34 16.61 54.03 2.40
N ILE A 35 16.61 55.25 2.93
CA ILE A 35 17.82 56.06 3.14
C ILE A 35 18.19 56.08 4.62
N ILE A 36 19.47 56.29 4.91
CA ILE A 36 19.95 56.37 6.28
C ILE A 36 19.51 57.71 6.90
N PHE A 37 19.16 57.71 8.19
CA PHE A 37 18.70 58.92 8.89
C PHE A 37 19.68 60.10 8.78
N SER A 38 20.99 59.85 8.84
CA SER A 38 22.01 60.89 8.66
C SER A 38 21.98 61.51 7.26
N GLU A 39 21.73 60.72 6.21
CA GLU A 39 21.58 61.21 4.84
C GLU A 39 20.31 62.04 4.68
N PHE A 40 19.23 61.65 5.36
CA PHE A 40 18.01 62.44 5.44
C PHE A 40 18.25 63.80 6.08
N ILE A 41 18.89 63.85 7.26
CA ILE A 41 19.24 65.11 7.93
C ILE A 41 20.12 65.98 7.03
N ALA A 42 21.15 65.40 6.42
CA ALA A 42 22.02 66.11 5.48
C ALA A 42 21.23 66.64 4.25
N ALA A 43 20.19 65.94 3.80
CA ALA A 43 19.33 66.41 2.71
C ALA A 43 18.35 67.52 3.15
N VAL A 44 17.87 67.47 4.40
CA VAL A 44 17.05 68.51 5.03
C VAL A 44 17.86 69.80 5.21
N GLU A 45 19.10 69.70 5.68
CA GLU A 45 20.00 70.85 5.87
C GLU A 45 20.33 71.54 4.55
N ARG A 46 20.58 70.75 3.50
CA ARG A 46 20.79 71.20 2.10
C ARG A 46 19.53 71.73 1.44
N GLY A 47 18.36 71.64 2.09
CA GLY A 47 17.08 72.12 1.57
C GLY A 47 16.48 71.26 0.46
N GLY A 48 16.95 70.03 0.26
CA GLY A 48 16.52 69.14 -0.83
C GLY A 48 15.15 68.48 -0.63
N VAL A 49 14.51 68.67 0.53
CA VAL A 49 13.27 67.99 0.93
C VAL A 49 12.09 68.96 0.88
N SER A 50 10.99 68.57 0.24
CA SER A 50 9.79 69.42 0.09
C SER A 50 8.70 69.13 1.14
N GLU A 51 8.50 67.85 1.47
CA GLU A 51 7.45 67.40 2.36
C GLU A 51 7.92 66.18 3.15
N VAL A 52 7.54 66.13 4.42
CA VAL A 52 7.85 65.04 5.34
C VAL A 52 6.57 64.62 6.07
N THR A 53 6.27 63.33 5.99
CA THR A 53 5.21 62.68 6.77
C THR A 53 5.84 61.85 7.88
N ILE A 54 5.49 62.15 9.13
CA ILE A 54 5.98 61.44 10.32
C ILE A 54 4.88 60.48 10.79
N GLN A 55 5.22 59.19 10.89
CA GLN A 55 4.37 58.09 11.35
C GLN A 55 5.14 57.29 12.42
N GLY A 56 4.97 57.66 13.70
CA GLY A 56 5.80 57.08 14.78
C GLY A 56 7.29 57.35 14.53
N HIS A 57 8.09 56.30 14.42
CA HIS A 57 9.51 56.37 14.06
C HIS A 57 9.79 56.29 12.55
N ASN A 58 8.78 55.99 11.74
CA ASN A 58 8.89 55.95 10.29
C ASN A 58 8.66 57.35 9.71
N ILE A 59 9.61 57.82 8.91
CA ILE A 59 9.51 59.08 8.20
C ILE A 59 9.47 58.77 6.71
N GLN A 60 8.43 59.24 6.03
CA GLN A 60 8.32 59.22 4.59
C GLN A 60 8.41 60.65 4.08
N GLY A 61 9.19 60.88 3.04
CA GLY A 61 9.36 62.22 2.51
C GLY A 61 9.44 62.26 1.01
N ARG A 62 9.30 63.46 0.48
CA ARG A 62 9.50 63.74 -0.94
C ARG A 62 10.62 64.77 -1.09
N TYR A 63 11.57 64.47 -1.97
CA TYR A 63 12.57 65.42 -2.41
C TYR A 63 11.95 66.46 -3.36
N GLN A 64 12.64 67.59 -3.53
CA GLN A 64 12.21 68.63 -4.49
C GLN A 64 12.13 68.12 -5.94
N ASN A 65 12.89 67.07 -6.29
CA ASN A 65 12.85 66.42 -7.61
C ASN A 65 11.64 65.50 -7.81
N GLY A 66 10.80 65.32 -6.78
CA GLY A 66 9.60 64.48 -6.82
C GLY A 66 9.81 63.04 -6.36
N GLU A 67 11.05 62.60 -6.12
CA GLU A 67 11.37 61.26 -5.63
C GLU A 67 10.93 61.08 -4.17
N ARG A 68 10.44 59.88 -3.85
CA ARG A 68 10.03 59.51 -2.50
C ARG A 68 11.12 58.72 -1.82
N PHE A 69 11.27 58.94 -0.52
CA PHE A 69 12.19 58.18 0.31
C PHE A 69 11.52 57.81 1.63
N ARG A 70 12.04 56.76 2.24
CA ARG A 70 11.68 56.36 3.60
C ARG A 70 12.94 56.31 4.47
N THR A 71 12.84 56.79 5.70
CA THR A 71 13.90 56.67 6.70
C THR A 71 13.29 56.32 8.05
N PHE A 72 14.06 55.65 8.90
CA PHE A 72 13.69 55.41 10.30
C PHE A 72 14.45 56.39 11.19
N ALA A 73 13.73 57.16 12.01
CA ALA A 73 14.33 58.17 12.87
C ALA A 73 14.44 57.67 14.32
N PRO A 74 15.63 57.81 14.96
CA PRO A 74 15.71 57.71 16.41
C PRO A 74 14.88 58.83 17.04
N ASN A 75 14.50 58.66 18.31
CA ASN A 75 13.70 59.67 19.01
C ASN A 75 14.54 60.93 19.25
N ASP A 76 14.49 61.87 18.30
CA ASP A 76 15.23 63.13 18.30
C ASP A 76 14.26 64.32 18.49
N PRO A 77 14.25 64.95 19.68
CA PRO A 77 13.42 66.12 19.95
C PRO A 77 13.72 67.34 19.07
N GLU A 78 14.91 67.43 18.48
CA GLU A 78 15.33 68.59 17.67
C GLU A 78 14.90 68.48 16.20
N LEU A 79 14.47 67.30 15.76
CA LEU A 79 14.10 67.04 14.37
C LEU A 79 12.93 67.93 13.90
N VAL A 80 11.87 68.04 14.69
CA VAL A 80 10.69 68.86 14.34
C VAL A 80 11.05 70.34 14.27
N LYS A 81 11.97 70.79 15.13
CA LYS A 81 12.47 72.16 15.14
C LYS A 81 13.27 72.46 13.85
N THR A 82 14.17 71.55 13.48
CA THR A 82 14.99 71.65 12.26
C THR A 82 14.13 71.69 10.98
N LEU A 83 13.11 70.82 10.90
CA LEU A 83 12.17 70.81 9.78
C LEU A 83 11.34 72.10 9.68
N ARG A 84 10.95 72.67 10.83
CA ARG A 84 10.21 73.94 10.91
C ARG A 84 11.08 75.14 10.50
N GLU A 85 12.33 75.19 10.93
CA GLU A 85 13.29 76.24 10.56
C GLU A 85 13.54 76.30 9.05
N LYS A 86 13.58 75.14 8.39
CA LYS A 86 13.74 75.01 6.94
C LYS A 86 12.43 75.17 6.14
N LYS A 87 11.32 75.50 6.80
CA LYS A 87 9.98 75.70 6.18
C LYS A 87 9.47 74.50 5.38
N ILE A 88 9.80 73.28 5.80
CA ILE A 88 9.35 72.03 5.15
C ILE A 88 7.90 71.74 5.57
N LYS A 89 7.07 71.23 4.66
CA LYS A 89 5.70 70.81 5.01
C LYS A 89 5.75 69.53 5.84
N ILE A 90 5.22 69.59 7.07
CA ILE A 90 5.19 68.45 8.00
C ILE A 90 3.75 67.94 8.11
N ALA A 91 3.52 66.68 7.74
CA ALA A 91 2.27 65.97 7.99
C ALA A 91 2.48 64.93 9.08
N ALA A 92 1.72 64.98 10.16
CA ALA A 92 1.73 63.93 11.18
C ALA A 92 0.56 62.97 10.93
N LYS A 93 0.84 61.67 10.82
CA LYS A 93 -0.17 60.63 10.74
C LYS A 93 0.00 59.65 11.91
N PRO A 94 -1.08 59.16 12.53
CA PRO A 94 -0.98 58.09 13.51
C PRO A 94 -0.35 56.85 12.87
N GLU A 95 0.34 56.04 13.68
CA GLU A 95 0.89 54.78 13.22
C GLU A 95 -0.28 53.87 12.76
N GLU A 96 -0.26 53.45 11.50
CA GLU A 96 -1.26 52.51 11.00
C GLU A 96 -0.99 51.15 11.66
N GLU A 97 -1.63 50.91 12.80
CA GLU A 97 -1.76 49.57 13.34
C GLU A 97 -2.57 48.75 12.32
N SER A 98 -1.85 48.05 11.43
CA SER A 98 -2.47 47.03 10.59
C SER A 98 -3.20 46.07 11.52
N PRO A 99 -4.53 45.94 11.43
CA PRO A 99 -5.26 45.17 12.42
C PRO A 99 -4.70 43.75 12.44
N TRP A 100 -4.26 43.30 13.61
CA TRP A 100 -3.51 42.04 13.76
C TRP A 100 -4.23 40.84 13.13
N TYR A 101 -5.57 40.87 13.11
CA TYR A 101 -6.41 39.86 12.46
C TYR A 101 -6.28 39.83 10.92
N MET A 102 -6.06 40.98 10.27
CA MET A 102 -5.79 41.01 8.83
C MET A 102 -4.42 40.40 8.51
N VAL A 103 -3.40 40.69 9.32
CA VAL A 103 -2.06 40.12 9.15
C VAL A 103 -2.09 38.60 9.35
N LEU A 104 -2.80 38.11 10.36
CA LEU A 104 -2.98 36.68 10.57
C LEU A 104 -3.74 36.02 9.42
N PHE A 105 -4.86 36.60 8.97
CA PHE A 105 -5.65 36.02 7.90
C PHE A 105 -4.87 35.95 6.58
N VAL A 106 -4.21 37.03 6.17
CA VAL A 106 -3.46 37.08 4.90
C VAL A 106 -2.27 36.10 4.89
N ASN A 107 -1.57 35.96 6.02
CA ASN A 107 -0.40 35.08 6.10
C ASN A 107 -0.78 33.61 6.33
N TRP A 108 -1.85 33.32 7.07
CA TRP A 108 -2.25 31.95 7.40
C TRP A 108 -3.23 31.34 6.39
N PHE A 109 -4.01 32.16 5.67
CA PHE A 109 -4.96 31.65 4.67
C PHE A 109 -4.30 30.74 3.63
N PRO A 110 -3.14 31.08 3.04
CA PRO A 110 -2.43 30.18 2.12
C PRO A 110 -2.03 28.85 2.77
N MET A 111 -1.55 28.89 4.01
CA MET A 111 -1.12 27.69 4.75
C MET A 111 -2.32 26.79 5.10
N LEU A 112 -3.42 27.37 5.58
CA LEU A 112 -4.64 26.64 5.92
C LEU A 112 -5.31 26.03 4.69
N LEU A 113 -5.29 26.72 3.55
CA LEU A 113 -5.77 26.19 2.28
C LEU A 113 -4.95 24.97 1.84
N LEU A 114 -3.61 25.05 1.94
CA LEU A 114 -2.73 23.91 1.64
C LEU A 114 -3.00 22.72 2.56
N ILE A 115 -3.19 22.95 3.87
CA ILE A 115 -3.53 21.90 4.83
C ILE A 115 -4.89 21.27 4.48
N GLY A 116 -5.90 22.08 4.14
CA GLY A 116 -7.22 21.58 3.77
C GLY A 116 -7.20 20.72 2.50
N VAL A 117 -6.47 21.16 1.48
CA VAL A 117 -6.25 20.39 0.25
C VAL A 117 -5.48 19.09 0.55
N TRP A 118 -4.46 19.13 1.39
CA TRP A 118 -3.69 17.96 1.79
C TRP A 118 -4.56 16.92 2.53
N ILE A 119 -5.42 17.35 3.46
CA ILE A 119 -6.36 16.48 4.18
C ILE A 119 -7.38 15.87 3.20
N PHE A 120 -7.91 16.66 2.26
CA PHE A 120 -8.83 16.17 1.23
C PHE A 120 -8.19 15.06 0.38
N PHE A 121 -6.91 15.20 0.01
CA PHE A 121 -6.18 14.18 -0.75
C PHE A 121 -5.85 12.93 0.06
N MET A 122 -5.44 13.07 1.33
CA MET A 122 -5.22 11.92 2.21
C MET A 122 -6.49 11.07 2.34
N ARG A 123 -7.64 11.75 2.44
CA ARG A 123 -8.95 11.10 2.46
C ARG A 123 -9.30 10.43 1.13
N GLN A 124 -8.96 11.03 -0.02
CA GLN A 124 -9.18 10.43 -1.33
C GLN A 124 -8.28 9.21 -1.60
N MET A 125 -7.03 9.23 -1.12
CA MET A 125 -6.10 8.10 -1.24
C MET A 125 -6.49 6.91 -0.35
N GLN A 126 -7.07 7.14 0.83
CA GLN A 126 -7.57 6.06 1.69
C GLN A 126 -8.80 5.35 1.11
N VAL A 127 -9.65 6.04 0.32
CA VAL A 127 -10.81 5.40 -0.34
C VAL A 127 -10.39 4.42 -1.45
N GLY A 128 -9.14 4.49 -1.94
CA GLY A 128 -8.52 3.46 -2.80
C GLY A 128 -7.60 2.46 -2.06
N GLY A 129 -7.48 2.58 -0.73
CA GLY A 129 -6.44 1.98 0.11
C GLY A 129 -6.64 0.52 0.52
N GLY A 130 -7.66 -0.17 0.01
CA GLY A 130 -7.89 -1.59 0.32
C GLY A 130 -6.81 -2.54 -0.22
N LYS A 131 -5.94 -2.08 -1.13
CA LYS A 131 -4.91 -2.94 -1.74
C LYS A 131 -3.73 -3.24 -0.83
N ALA A 132 -3.28 -2.31 0.02
CA ALA A 132 -2.15 -2.53 0.93
C ALA A 132 -2.44 -3.57 2.03
N MET A 133 -3.69 -3.65 2.50
CA MET A 133 -4.13 -4.68 3.47
C MET A 133 -4.53 -6.02 2.81
N SER A 134 -4.60 -6.09 1.47
CA SER A 134 -4.95 -7.30 0.74
C SER A 134 -3.76 -8.18 0.35
N PHE A 135 -2.52 -7.71 0.58
CA PHE A 135 -1.30 -8.44 0.20
C PHE A 135 -1.16 -9.82 0.88
N GLY A 136 -1.72 -9.99 2.09
CA GLY A 136 -1.65 -11.25 2.85
C GLY A 136 -2.84 -12.20 2.70
N LYS A 137 -3.89 -11.83 1.96
CA LYS A 137 -5.07 -12.70 1.74
C LYS A 137 -4.79 -13.69 0.61
N SER A 138 -5.21 -14.94 0.81
CA SER A 138 -5.12 -16.00 -0.19
C SER A 138 -5.99 -15.65 -1.39
N ARG A 139 -5.43 -15.78 -2.61
CA ARG A 139 -6.16 -15.66 -3.89
C ARG A 139 -6.82 -16.98 -4.31
N ALA A 140 -6.96 -17.93 -3.38
CA ALA A 140 -7.59 -19.22 -3.68
C ALA A 140 -8.98 -18.99 -4.27
N LYS A 141 -9.19 -19.53 -5.48
CA LYS A 141 -10.50 -19.48 -6.13
C LYS A 141 -11.39 -20.52 -5.45
N LEU A 142 -12.36 -20.06 -4.67
CA LEU A 142 -13.42 -20.91 -4.15
C LEU A 142 -14.34 -21.27 -5.33
N LEU A 143 -14.28 -22.51 -5.78
CA LEU A 143 -15.28 -23.04 -6.71
C LEU A 143 -16.47 -23.50 -5.86
N THR A 144 -17.46 -22.63 -5.70
CA THR A 144 -18.70 -22.98 -5.02
C THR A 144 -19.51 -23.94 -5.90
N GLU A 145 -20.29 -24.81 -5.27
CA GLU A 145 -21.10 -25.94 -5.77
C GLU A 145 -21.86 -25.80 -7.12
N ASN A 146 -21.96 -24.60 -7.71
CA ASN A 146 -22.83 -24.27 -8.85
C ASN A 146 -22.11 -24.06 -10.20
N GLN A 147 -20.79 -24.21 -10.30
CA GLN A 147 -20.09 -24.15 -11.59
C GLN A 147 -19.58 -25.55 -11.99
N HIS A 148 -20.20 -26.15 -13.03
CA HIS A 148 -19.79 -27.37 -13.74
C HIS A 148 -19.00 -28.37 -12.88
N ARG A 149 -19.72 -29.21 -12.13
CA ARG A 149 -19.13 -30.31 -11.34
C ARG A 149 -18.52 -31.34 -12.30
N VAL A 150 -17.20 -31.33 -12.42
CA VAL A 150 -16.43 -32.41 -13.05
C VAL A 150 -16.54 -33.64 -12.14
N THR A 151 -16.80 -34.81 -12.70
CA THR A 151 -16.95 -36.08 -11.99
C THR A 151 -15.96 -37.13 -12.50
N PHE A 152 -15.90 -38.31 -11.88
CA PHE A 152 -14.99 -39.37 -12.35
C PHE A 152 -15.31 -39.86 -13.77
N ASN A 153 -16.55 -39.66 -14.23
CA ASN A 153 -16.96 -39.95 -15.61
C ASN A 153 -16.31 -39.02 -16.63
N ASP A 154 -15.88 -37.82 -16.22
CA ASP A 154 -15.25 -36.83 -17.09
C ASP A 154 -13.72 -37.02 -17.18
N VAL A 155 -13.16 -37.95 -16.41
CA VAL A 155 -11.73 -38.28 -16.38
C VAL A 155 -11.55 -39.66 -17.00
N ALA A 156 -10.74 -39.79 -18.05
CA ALA A 156 -10.50 -41.07 -18.73
C ALA A 156 -9.04 -41.49 -18.64
N GLY A 157 -8.78 -42.81 -18.73
CA GLY A 157 -7.43 -43.38 -18.87
C GLY A 157 -6.60 -43.47 -17.60
N VAL A 158 -7.22 -43.35 -16.42
CA VAL A 158 -6.54 -43.37 -15.10
C VAL A 158 -7.33 -44.18 -14.06
N GLU A 159 -7.78 -45.38 -14.43
CA GLU A 159 -8.66 -46.20 -13.59
C GLU A 159 -8.00 -46.65 -12.28
N GLU A 160 -6.71 -46.99 -12.30
CA GLU A 160 -5.96 -47.36 -11.08
C GLU A 160 -5.91 -46.19 -10.09
N ALA A 161 -5.69 -44.97 -10.60
CA ALA A 161 -5.69 -43.77 -9.77
C ALA A 161 -7.08 -43.47 -9.21
N LYS A 162 -8.16 -43.69 -10.00
CA LYS A 162 -9.53 -43.53 -9.51
C LYS A 162 -9.84 -44.49 -8.37
N ASP A 163 -9.46 -45.76 -8.50
CA ASP A 163 -9.68 -46.78 -7.48
C ASP A 163 -8.99 -46.44 -6.16
N GLU A 164 -7.73 -45.99 -6.19
CA GLU A 164 -7.02 -45.53 -4.99
C GLU A 164 -7.70 -44.30 -4.33
N LEU A 165 -8.32 -43.44 -5.13
CA LEU A 165 -8.97 -42.21 -4.67
C LEU A 165 -10.41 -42.43 -4.18
N GLN A 166 -11.02 -43.60 -4.43
CA GLN A 166 -12.38 -43.91 -3.94
C GLN A 166 -12.47 -43.86 -2.41
N GLU A 167 -11.41 -44.24 -1.70
CA GLU A 167 -11.34 -44.19 -0.23
C GLU A 167 -11.48 -42.74 0.28
N ILE A 168 -10.80 -41.80 -0.37
CA ILE A 168 -10.85 -40.37 -0.05
C ILE A 168 -12.26 -39.80 -0.28
N ILE A 169 -12.91 -40.19 -1.38
CA ILE A 169 -14.29 -39.77 -1.69
C ILE A 169 -15.27 -40.34 -0.66
N ALA A 170 -15.15 -41.63 -0.33
CA ALA A 170 -16.01 -42.29 0.63
C ALA A 170 -15.91 -41.62 2.01
N PHE A 171 -14.70 -41.20 2.41
CA PHE A 171 -14.50 -40.44 3.63
C PHE A 171 -15.19 -39.07 3.58
N LEU A 172 -15.00 -38.29 2.51
CA LEU A 172 -15.61 -36.96 2.40
C LEU A 172 -17.15 -37.03 2.39
N LYS A 173 -17.73 -38.13 1.88
CA LYS A 173 -19.18 -38.38 1.92
C LYS A 173 -19.70 -38.77 3.31
N ASP A 174 -18.98 -39.62 4.04
CA ASP A 174 -19.36 -40.06 5.39
C ASP A 174 -18.16 -40.12 6.36
N PRO A 175 -17.71 -38.97 6.88
CA PRO A 175 -16.55 -38.92 7.77
C PRO A 175 -16.76 -39.71 9.07
N LYS A 176 -18.00 -39.72 9.58
CA LYS A 176 -18.36 -40.34 10.87
C LYS A 176 -18.17 -41.85 10.86
N LYS A 177 -18.42 -42.51 9.72
CA LYS A 177 -18.21 -43.95 9.56
C LYS A 177 -16.76 -44.35 9.79
N PHE A 178 -15.80 -43.57 9.27
CA PHE A 178 -14.38 -43.88 9.39
C PHE A 178 -13.83 -43.58 10.78
N THR A 179 -14.25 -42.47 11.41
CA THR A 179 -13.85 -42.16 12.80
C THR A 179 -14.35 -43.22 13.79
N ARG A 180 -15.57 -43.75 13.60
CA ARG A 180 -16.13 -44.81 14.48
C ARG A 180 -15.36 -46.13 14.40
N LEU A 181 -14.74 -46.42 13.26
CA LEU A 181 -13.92 -47.62 13.05
C LEU A 181 -12.47 -47.44 13.57
N GLY A 182 -12.14 -46.29 14.14
CA GLY A 182 -10.79 -45.97 14.61
C GLY A 182 -9.78 -45.75 13.48
N GLY A 183 -10.26 -45.59 12.24
CA GLY A 183 -9.42 -45.35 11.08
C GLY A 183 -8.74 -43.98 11.17
N ARG A 184 -7.43 -43.93 10.86
CA ARG A 184 -6.71 -42.66 10.69
C ARG A 184 -6.93 -42.17 9.27
N ILE A 185 -7.48 -40.98 9.16
CA ILE A 185 -7.83 -40.36 7.89
C ILE A 185 -6.55 -39.80 7.25
N PRO A 186 -6.36 -40.01 5.94
CA PRO A 186 -5.23 -39.40 5.24
C PRO A 186 -5.38 -37.89 5.25
N LYS A 187 -4.39 -37.20 5.80
CA LYS A 187 -4.36 -35.74 5.88
C LYS A 187 -4.01 -35.14 4.52
N GLY A 188 -3.24 -35.87 3.71
CA GLY A 188 -2.77 -35.37 2.43
C GLY A 188 -2.58 -36.46 1.38
N CYS A 189 -2.97 -36.14 0.15
CA CYS A 189 -2.73 -36.96 -1.02
C CYS A 189 -1.84 -36.20 -2.02
N LEU A 190 -0.74 -36.82 -2.45
CA LEU A 190 0.13 -36.30 -3.50
C LEU A 190 -0.12 -37.04 -4.82
N LEU A 191 -0.61 -36.30 -5.80
CA LEU A 191 -0.76 -36.73 -7.19
C LEU A 191 0.56 -36.53 -7.94
N VAL A 192 1.14 -37.61 -8.43
CA VAL A 192 2.46 -37.61 -9.08
C VAL A 192 2.31 -38.08 -10.51
N GLY A 193 2.85 -37.33 -11.47
CA GLY A 193 2.91 -37.81 -12.85
C GLY A 193 3.39 -36.76 -13.84
N PRO A 194 3.67 -37.13 -15.10
CA PRO A 194 4.09 -36.18 -16.13
C PRO A 194 3.12 -35.00 -16.32
N PRO A 195 3.56 -33.85 -16.85
CA PRO A 195 2.64 -32.76 -17.19
C PRO A 195 1.61 -33.23 -18.22
N GLY A 196 0.39 -32.70 -18.12
CA GLY A 196 -0.70 -33.02 -19.06
C GLY A 196 -1.47 -34.32 -18.79
N THR A 197 -1.17 -35.08 -17.73
CA THR A 197 -1.90 -36.32 -17.37
C THR A 197 -3.22 -36.09 -16.62
N GLY A 198 -3.73 -34.85 -16.57
CA GLY A 198 -5.03 -34.57 -15.97
C GLY A 198 -5.07 -34.54 -14.44
N LYS A 199 -3.94 -34.40 -13.73
CA LYS A 199 -3.90 -34.31 -12.24
C LYS A 199 -4.87 -33.28 -11.66
N THR A 200 -4.89 -32.07 -12.22
CA THR A 200 -5.80 -30.98 -11.81
C THR A 200 -7.27 -31.32 -12.10
N LEU A 201 -7.54 -32.03 -13.20
CA LEU A 201 -8.88 -32.49 -13.55
C LEU A 201 -9.36 -33.59 -12.60
N LEU A 202 -8.48 -34.55 -12.28
CA LEU A 202 -8.72 -35.62 -11.31
C LEU A 202 -9.02 -35.05 -9.92
N ALA A 203 -8.25 -34.08 -9.45
CA ALA A 203 -8.51 -33.42 -8.16
C ALA A 203 -9.87 -32.73 -8.10
N ARG A 204 -10.29 -32.06 -9.18
CA ARG A 204 -11.63 -31.47 -9.31
C ARG A 204 -12.73 -32.54 -9.31
N ALA A 205 -12.46 -33.67 -9.99
CA ALA A 205 -13.38 -34.79 -10.06
C ALA A 205 -13.63 -35.42 -8.69
N ILE A 206 -12.61 -35.54 -7.83
CA ILE A 206 -12.76 -36.01 -6.43
C ILE A 206 -13.73 -35.11 -5.66
N ALA A 207 -13.58 -33.79 -5.78
CA ALA A 207 -14.47 -32.83 -5.11
C ALA A 207 -15.90 -32.90 -5.64
N GLY A 208 -16.06 -33.03 -6.96
CA GLY A 208 -17.37 -33.16 -7.60
C GLY A 208 -18.09 -34.45 -7.23
N GLU A 209 -17.37 -35.58 -7.16
CA GLU A 209 -17.88 -36.86 -6.69
C GLU A 209 -18.30 -36.82 -5.22
N ALA A 210 -17.48 -36.20 -4.36
CA ALA A 210 -17.75 -36.05 -2.94
C ALA A 210 -18.81 -34.98 -2.64
N GLY A 211 -19.07 -34.06 -3.57
CA GLY A 211 -20.01 -32.94 -3.37
C GLY A 211 -19.53 -31.92 -2.34
N VAL A 212 -18.22 -31.70 -2.22
CA VAL A 212 -17.62 -30.78 -1.24
C VAL A 212 -16.98 -29.56 -1.91
N PRO A 213 -16.82 -28.42 -1.20
CA PRO A 213 -16.12 -27.25 -1.73
C PRO A 213 -14.69 -27.57 -2.16
N PHE A 214 -14.26 -26.96 -3.27
CA PHE A 214 -12.91 -27.12 -3.82
C PHE A 214 -12.19 -25.77 -3.85
N PHE A 215 -11.10 -25.67 -3.09
CA PHE A 215 -10.19 -24.54 -3.10
C PHE A 215 -8.97 -24.91 -3.94
N SER A 216 -8.64 -24.12 -4.97
CA SER A 216 -7.42 -24.33 -5.74
C SER A 216 -6.47 -23.15 -5.67
N ILE A 217 -5.18 -23.43 -5.51
CA ILE A 217 -4.08 -22.48 -5.58
C ILE A 217 -2.90 -23.10 -6.34
N SER A 218 -2.14 -22.29 -7.08
CA SER A 218 -0.86 -22.76 -7.65
C SER A 218 0.24 -22.60 -6.61
N GLY A 219 1.16 -23.55 -6.56
CA GLY A 219 2.38 -23.48 -5.74
C GLY A 219 3.22 -22.25 -6.07
N SER A 220 3.17 -21.78 -7.33
CA SER A 220 3.84 -20.55 -7.74
C SER A 220 3.23 -19.28 -7.13
N ASP A 221 1.93 -19.29 -6.77
CA ASP A 221 1.26 -18.13 -6.14
C ASP A 221 1.78 -17.85 -4.72
N PHE A 222 2.49 -18.80 -4.13
CA PHE A 222 3.12 -18.64 -2.84
C PHE A 222 4.53 -18.06 -2.91
N VAL A 223 5.14 -17.98 -4.11
CA VAL A 223 6.49 -17.47 -4.31
C VAL A 223 6.40 -16.02 -4.79
N GLU A 224 6.64 -15.07 -3.89
CA GLU A 224 6.61 -13.64 -4.19
C GLU A 224 7.94 -12.92 -3.89
N MET A 225 8.08 -11.70 -4.41
CA MET A 225 9.27 -10.85 -4.17
C MET A 225 9.37 -10.34 -2.73
N PHE A 226 8.27 -10.42 -1.96
CA PHE A 226 8.19 -9.91 -0.60
C PHE A 226 8.21 -11.06 0.41
N VAL A 227 9.18 -11.02 1.33
CA VAL A 227 9.34 -12.03 2.39
C VAL A 227 8.07 -12.10 3.25
N GLY A 228 7.63 -13.32 3.58
CA GLY A 228 6.50 -13.58 4.47
C GLY A 228 5.11 -13.50 3.84
N VAL A 229 4.98 -13.05 2.59
CA VAL A 229 3.68 -13.02 1.88
C VAL A 229 3.18 -14.44 1.60
N GLY A 230 4.05 -15.35 1.14
CA GLY A 230 3.72 -16.76 0.92
C GLY A 230 3.18 -17.43 2.18
N ALA A 231 3.90 -17.31 3.30
CA ALA A 231 3.48 -17.85 4.59
C ALA A 231 2.11 -17.31 5.07
N SER A 232 1.83 -16.02 4.88
CA SER A 232 0.52 -15.45 5.22
C SER A 232 -0.62 -16.06 4.39
N ARG A 233 -0.38 -16.31 3.09
CA ARG A 233 -1.37 -16.94 2.21
C ARG A 233 -1.64 -18.38 2.59
N VAL A 234 -0.60 -19.12 2.98
CA VAL A 234 -0.74 -20.48 3.49
C VAL A 234 -1.67 -20.50 4.70
N ARG A 235 -1.45 -19.62 5.69
CA ARG A 235 -2.34 -19.51 6.86
C ARG A 235 -3.77 -19.19 6.47
N ASP A 236 -3.98 -18.18 5.63
CA ASP A 236 -5.32 -17.77 5.22
C ASP A 236 -6.04 -18.88 4.43
N LEU A 237 -5.33 -19.63 3.57
CA LEU A 237 -5.87 -20.79 2.86
C LEU A 237 -6.40 -21.85 3.83
N PHE A 238 -5.62 -22.19 4.85
CA PHE A 238 -6.03 -23.18 5.84
C PHE A 238 -7.15 -22.69 6.76
N VAL A 239 -7.15 -21.41 7.15
CA VAL A 239 -8.27 -20.80 7.89
C VAL A 239 -9.56 -20.85 7.07
N GLN A 240 -9.49 -20.57 5.77
CA GLN A 240 -10.65 -20.70 4.88
C GLN A 240 -11.10 -22.15 4.70
N GLY A 241 -10.16 -23.09 4.56
CA GLY A 241 -10.46 -24.52 4.50
C GLY A 241 -11.19 -25.02 5.75
N LYS A 242 -10.69 -24.68 6.94
CA LYS A 242 -11.33 -25.04 8.22
C LYS A 242 -12.75 -24.50 8.35
N LYS A 243 -13.00 -23.27 7.89
CA LYS A 243 -14.34 -22.65 7.91
C LYS A 243 -15.35 -23.32 6.98
N ASN A 244 -14.88 -24.00 5.93
CA ASN A 244 -15.71 -24.63 4.91
C ASN A 244 -15.63 -26.16 4.94
N ALA A 245 -15.16 -26.74 6.04
CA ALA A 245 -15.09 -28.19 6.18
C ALA A 245 -16.50 -28.84 6.17
N PRO A 246 -16.67 -30.03 5.54
CA PRO A 246 -15.63 -30.79 4.83
C PRO A 246 -15.30 -30.17 3.46
N CYS A 247 -14.01 -30.06 3.11
CA CYS A 247 -13.57 -29.50 1.83
C CYS A 247 -12.25 -30.09 1.34
N ILE A 248 -11.94 -29.85 0.06
CA ILE A 248 -10.66 -30.16 -0.55
C ILE A 248 -9.87 -28.88 -0.80
N VAL A 249 -8.63 -28.86 -0.33
CA VAL A 249 -7.65 -27.83 -0.67
C VAL A 249 -6.63 -28.41 -1.64
N PHE A 250 -6.63 -27.91 -2.87
CA PHE A 250 -5.76 -28.35 -3.95
C PHE A 250 -4.61 -27.37 -4.19
N ILE A 251 -3.38 -27.87 -4.14
CA ILE A 251 -2.15 -27.15 -4.45
C ILE A 251 -1.53 -27.74 -5.72
N ASP A 252 -1.66 -27.05 -6.85
CA ASP A 252 -0.97 -27.44 -8.08
C ASP A 252 0.51 -27.05 -8.02
N GLU A 253 1.39 -27.71 -8.77
CA GLU A 253 2.83 -27.37 -8.84
C GLU A 253 3.48 -27.17 -7.46
N ILE A 254 3.24 -28.08 -6.52
CA ILE A 254 3.78 -27.97 -5.15
C ILE A 254 5.32 -27.94 -5.13
N ASP A 255 5.99 -28.40 -6.19
CA ASP A 255 7.44 -28.30 -6.36
C ASP A 255 7.97 -26.87 -6.47
N ALA A 256 7.12 -25.87 -6.69
CA ALA A 256 7.51 -24.46 -6.64
C ALA A 256 7.93 -24.02 -5.22
N VAL A 257 7.22 -24.49 -4.19
CA VAL A 257 7.47 -24.20 -2.76
C VAL A 257 8.12 -25.36 -2.01
N GLY A 258 7.84 -26.58 -2.43
CA GLY A 258 8.21 -27.81 -1.74
C GLY A 258 9.61 -28.32 -2.07
N ARG A 259 10.41 -27.55 -2.82
CA ARG A 259 11.73 -28.00 -3.27
C ARG A 259 12.75 -27.93 -2.13
N HIS A 260 13.38 -29.06 -1.81
CA HIS A 260 14.50 -29.10 -0.87
C HIS A 260 15.69 -28.32 -1.45
N ARG A 261 16.35 -27.47 -0.67
CA ARG A 261 17.62 -26.86 -1.06
C ARG A 261 18.68 -27.01 0.03
N GLY A 262 19.90 -27.28 -0.44
CA GLY A 262 21.11 -27.33 0.37
C GLY A 262 21.77 -25.95 0.50
N ALA A 263 22.62 -25.84 1.53
CA ALA A 263 23.35 -24.65 1.96
C ALA A 263 23.90 -23.80 0.80
N GLY A 264 23.25 -22.68 0.50
CA GLY A 264 23.69 -21.70 -0.50
C GLY A 264 23.31 -20.30 -0.06
N LEU A 265 24.33 -19.50 0.31
CA LEU A 265 24.20 -18.11 0.74
C LEU A 265 23.53 -17.25 -0.35
N GLY A 266 22.31 -16.77 -0.10
CA GLY A 266 21.63 -15.80 -0.95
C GLY A 266 20.17 -15.61 -0.56
N GLY A 267 19.81 -14.42 -0.05
CA GLY A 267 18.54 -14.08 0.63
C GLY A 267 17.24 -14.15 -0.18
N GLY A 268 17.22 -14.80 -1.35
CA GLY A 268 15.98 -15.26 -2.00
C GLY A 268 15.49 -16.61 -1.47
N HIS A 269 16.25 -17.23 -0.55
CA HIS A 269 15.96 -18.53 0.05
C HIS A 269 14.89 -18.46 1.14
N ASP A 270 14.94 -17.40 1.95
CA ASP A 270 14.20 -17.33 3.21
C ASP A 270 12.68 -17.38 3.01
N GLU A 271 12.18 -16.83 1.90
CA GLU A 271 10.75 -16.76 1.62
C GLU A 271 10.14 -18.13 1.30
N ARG A 272 10.85 -18.95 0.50
CA ARG A 272 10.38 -20.29 0.13
C ARG A 272 10.44 -21.24 1.31
N GLU A 273 11.54 -21.19 2.06
CA GLU A 273 11.73 -22.01 3.25
C GLU A 273 10.73 -21.64 4.34
N GLN A 274 10.50 -20.34 4.57
CA GLN A 274 9.48 -19.87 5.51
C GLN A 274 8.08 -20.31 5.10
N THR A 275 7.75 -20.23 3.81
CA THR A 275 6.46 -20.66 3.28
C THR A 275 6.28 -22.18 3.39
N LEU A 276 7.30 -22.95 3.05
CA LEU A 276 7.31 -24.42 3.21
C LEU A 276 7.13 -24.80 4.68
N ASN A 277 7.90 -24.20 5.58
CA ASN A 277 7.79 -24.46 7.01
C ASN A 277 6.41 -24.09 7.54
N GLN A 278 5.82 -22.98 7.08
CA GLN A 278 4.44 -22.64 7.42
C GLN A 278 3.45 -23.70 6.92
N LEU A 279 3.62 -24.20 5.69
CA LEU A 279 2.79 -25.28 5.16
C LEU A 279 2.91 -26.55 6.02
N LEU A 280 4.12 -26.92 6.45
CA LEU A 280 4.35 -28.06 7.33
C LEU A 280 3.68 -27.89 8.71
N VAL A 281 3.80 -26.71 9.31
CA VAL A 281 3.17 -26.38 10.59
C VAL A 281 1.65 -26.48 10.50
N GLU A 282 1.06 -25.93 9.43
CA GLU A 282 -0.39 -26.01 9.23
C GLU A 282 -0.83 -27.46 9.00
N MET A 283 -0.12 -28.24 8.18
CA MET A 283 -0.40 -29.66 7.93
C MET A 283 -0.36 -30.50 9.23
N ASP A 284 0.64 -30.27 10.08
CA ASP A 284 0.75 -30.96 11.36
C ASP A 284 -0.35 -30.51 12.34
N GLY A 285 -0.78 -29.25 12.26
CA GLY A 285 -1.83 -28.64 13.07
C GLY A 285 -3.26 -29.08 12.74
N PHE A 286 -3.49 -29.87 11.69
CA PHE A 286 -4.79 -30.50 11.45
C PHE A 286 -5.00 -31.69 12.38
N GLU A 287 -6.14 -31.72 13.08
CA GLU A 287 -6.65 -32.99 13.57
C GLU A 287 -7.27 -33.78 12.42
N ALA A 288 -7.08 -35.10 12.39
CA ALA A 288 -7.62 -35.97 11.34
C ALA A 288 -9.16 -35.86 11.18
N ASN A 289 -9.85 -35.35 12.22
CA ASN A 289 -11.30 -35.21 12.25
C ASN A 289 -11.83 -33.85 11.74
N GLU A 290 -10.96 -32.89 11.37
CA GLU A 290 -11.41 -31.56 10.91
C GLU A 290 -12.06 -31.59 9.51
N GLY A 291 -12.03 -32.72 8.79
CA GLY A 291 -12.74 -32.88 7.50
C GLY A 291 -12.12 -32.12 6.33
N VAL A 292 -10.90 -31.60 6.49
CA VAL A 292 -10.15 -30.92 5.44
C VAL A 292 -9.12 -31.88 4.85
N ILE A 293 -9.13 -32.08 3.53
CA ILE A 293 -8.14 -32.92 2.85
C ILE A 293 -7.28 -32.06 1.95
N LEU A 294 -5.96 -32.19 2.10
CA LEU A 294 -4.99 -31.52 1.24
C LEU A 294 -4.64 -32.42 0.06
N ILE A 295 -4.83 -31.94 -1.17
CA ILE A 295 -4.39 -32.64 -2.37
C ILE A 295 -3.33 -31.78 -3.05
N ALA A 296 -2.16 -32.34 -3.32
CA ALA A 296 -1.10 -31.65 -4.04
C ALA A 296 -0.77 -32.35 -5.35
N ALA A 297 -0.39 -31.61 -6.38
CA ALA A 297 0.09 -32.17 -7.63
C ALA A 297 1.55 -31.76 -7.90
N THR A 298 2.34 -32.70 -8.39
CA THR A 298 3.71 -32.43 -8.83
C THR A 298 4.06 -33.23 -10.08
N ASN A 299 4.93 -32.65 -10.91
CA ASN A 299 5.58 -33.34 -12.02
C ASN A 299 6.97 -33.88 -11.61
N ARG A 300 7.48 -33.47 -10.45
CA ARG A 300 8.86 -33.69 -10.00
C ARG A 300 8.89 -34.12 -8.53
N PRO A 301 8.48 -35.36 -8.23
CA PRO A 301 8.46 -35.86 -6.85
C PRO A 301 9.89 -35.97 -6.26
N ASP A 302 10.91 -36.09 -7.11
CA ASP A 302 12.31 -36.25 -6.77
C ASP A 302 12.95 -35.03 -6.11
N VAL A 303 12.44 -33.82 -6.40
CA VAL A 303 12.99 -32.57 -5.85
C VAL A 303 12.28 -32.11 -4.57
N LEU A 304 11.22 -32.79 -4.16
CA LEU A 304 10.43 -32.40 -3.00
C LEU A 304 11.18 -32.67 -1.70
N ASP A 305 10.94 -31.80 -0.72
CA ASP A 305 11.42 -31.96 0.64
C ASP A 305 10.86 -33.27 1.24
N PRO A 306 11.73 -34.20 1.70
CA PRO A 306 11.30 -35.42 2.35
C PRO A 306 10.37 -35.19 3.54
N ALA A 307 10.45 -34.02 4.18
CA ALA A 307 9.55 -33.61 5.25
C ALA A 307 8.08 -33.59 4.79
N LEU A 308 7.77 -33.20 3.56
CA LEU A 308 6.40 -33.21 3.02
C LEU A 308 5.84 -34.64 2.89
N LEU A 309 6.71 -35.61 2.64
CA LEU A 309 6.37 -37.01 2.38
C LEU A 309 6.30 -37.87 3.64
N ARG A 310 6.49 -37.28 4.83
CA ARG A 310 6.43 -38.02 6.10
C ARG A 310 4.99 -38.42 6.44
N PRO A 311 4.79 -39.56 7.13
CA PRO A 311 3.47 -39.96 7.62
C PRO A 311 2.81 -38.84 8.44
N GLY A 312 1.52 -38.59 8.18
CA GLY A 312 0.77 -37.48 8.77
C GLY A 312 0.79 -36.18 7.97
N ARG A 313 1.47 -36.14 6.81
CA ARG A 313 1.45 -35.04 5.85
C ARG A 313 0.88 -35.50 4.51
N PHE A 314 1.70 -35.69 3.47
CA PHE A 314 1.29 -36.40 2.26
C PHE A 314 1.54 -37.89 2.41
N ASP A 315 0.67 -38.54 3.17
CA ASP A 315 0.75 -39.95 3.49
C ASP A 315 0.27 -40.86 2.35
N ARG A 316 -0.58 -40.34 1.45
CA ARG A 316 -0.97 -41.03 0.22
C ARG A 316 -0.24 -40.47 -0.99
N ARG A 317 0.24 -41.36 -1.86
CA ARG A 317 0.90 -41.02 -3.12
C ARG A 317 0.25 -41.80 -4.25
N VAL A 318 -0.42 -41.10 -5.14
CA VAL A 318 -1.13 -41.69 -6.28
C VAL A 318 -0.37 -41.32 -7.54
N VAL A 319 0.03 -42.32 -8.31
CA VAL A 319 0.75 -42.12 -9.57
C VAL A 319 -0.28 -42.02 -10.70
N VAL A 320 -0.25 -40.90 -11.43
CA VAL A 320 -1.11 -40.65 -12.59
C VAL A 320 -0.28 -40.87 -13.85
N HIS A 321 -0.45 -42.05 -14.43
CA HIS A 321 0.24 -42.45 -15.66
C HIS A 321 -0.25 -41.66 -16.88
N ARG A 322 0.49 -41.79 -17.99
CA ARG A 322 -0.02 -41.32 -19.28
C ARG A 322 -1.16 -42.26 -19.72
N PRO A 323 -2.22 -41.71 -20.34
CA PRO A 323 -3.33 -42.51 -20.85
C PRO A 323 -2.91 -43.48 -21.96
#